data_AF-A0A4S4BLA6-F1
#
_entry.id   AF-A0A4S4BLA6-F1
#
_cell.length_a   1.000
_cell.length_b   1.000
_cell.length_c   1.000
_cell.angle_alpha   90.00
_cell.angle_beta   90.00
_cell.angle_gamma   90.00
#
_symmetry.space_group_name_H-M   'P 1'
#
loop_
_entity.id
_entity.type
_entity.pdbx_description
1 polymer ?
#
loop_
_entity_poly.entity_id
_entity_poly.type
_entity_poly.pdbx_seq_one_letter_code
_entity_poly.pdbx_strand_id
1 'polypeptide(L)'
;MQLLDVSNGLDTVWVILTAAMILLMEGGFALLEAGFVRQKNAVSIIMKVFVDIAFGALVFYLVGFGLMHGRDLGSFIGTSGFLMKGDLSHLPTNITSDTFWLFQCAFVIAVISIVSGAAAERIHFRAYILYTIVMTGLIYPISGHWIWSANGWLAKLGMIDFAGSAAIHALGGFAALAAALFLGPRLGRFGPEGKTNIVPPSNLPLASVGAFVLWFGWFGFNSGSTLSATNPGIGHIAVTTMLASAAGCAACILFTMLRYQKADPPMVINGALAGLVGITAGCAFVSDVAAIGIGAVSGIAMVLASEWLERRKVDDPVGAFAVHGVSGSIGTLAVGLFALPGTAAHAGLFHGGGWHLLGAQALGLAVVAVWGFVLTWLALRLIQAWRPVRVSEDEERIGLDVSLHGVPAYSKDKDFIDVDELRKPST
;
A
#
# COMPACT_ATOMS: atom_id res chain seq x y z
N MET A 1 25.08 2.60 -32.56
CA MET A 1 24.28 1.99 -31.48
C MET A 1 23.20 1.16 -32.15
N GLN A 2 23.03 -0.11 -31.80
CA GLN A 2 21.98 -0.94 -32.41
C GLN A 2 20.61 -0.50 -31.88
N LEU A 3 19.54 -0.64 -32.68
CA LEU A 3 18.18 -0.22 -32.27
C LEU A 3 17.73 -0.90 -30.96
N LEU A 4 18.17 -2.15 -30.75
CA LEU A 4 17.90 -2.90 -29.52
C LEU A 4 18.56 -2.27 -28.28
N ASP A 5 19.82 -1.81 -28.39
CA ASP A 5 20.53 -1.15 -27.30
C ASP A 5 19.82 0.15 -26.89
N VAL A 6 19.33 0.91 -27.87
CA VAL A 6 18.54 2.13 -27.63
C VAL A 6 17.25 1.79 -26.90
N SER A 7 16.51 0.77 -27.37
CA SER A 7 15.26 0.34 -26.74
C SER A 7 15.46 -0.10 -25.29
N ASN A 8 16.47 -0.94 -25.02
CA ASN A 8 16.78 -1.40 -23.67
C ASN A 8 17.22 -0.25 -22.76
N GLY A 9 17.96 0.72 -23.31
CA GLY A 9 18.31 1.96 -22.62
C GLY A 9 17.09 2.79 -22.23
N LEU A 10 16.11 2.94 -23.13
CA LEU A 10 14.86 3.64 -22.86
C LEU A 10 14.02 2.93 -21.80
N ASP A 11 13.88 1.61 -21.90
CA ASP A 11 13.18 0.78 -20.91
C ASP A 11 13.83 0.91 -19.54
N THR A 12 15.16 0.92 -19.47
CA THR A 12 15.91 1.13 -18.22
C THR A 12 15.63 2.49 -17.60
N VAL A 13 15.69 3.57 -18.39
CA VAL A 13 15.42 4.94 -17.90
C VAL A 13 13.99 5.05 -17.39
N TRP A 14 13.02 4.50 -18.12
CA TRP A 14 11.62 4.49 -17.73
C TRP A 14 11.41 3.75 -16.41
N VAL A 15 11.97 2.56 -16.26
CA VAL A 15 11.76 1.75 -15.05
C VAL A 15 12.46 2.35 -13.83
N ILE A 16 13.65 2.95 -13.98
CA ILE A 16 14.31 3.65 -12.86
C ILE A 16 13.50 4.90 -12.46
N LEU A 17 13.04 5.69 -13.43
CA LEU A 17 12.26 6.89 -13.14
C LEU A 17 10.95 6.55 -12.43
N THR A 18 10.23 5.56 -12.94
CA THR A 18 8.97 5.11 -12.33
C THR A 18 9.18 4.46 -10.97
N ALA A 19 10.27 3.69 -10.76
CA ALA A 19 10.66 3.21 -9.44
C ALA A 19 10.94 4.37 -8.46
N ALA A 20 11.63 5.42 -8.90
CA ALA A 20 11.87 6.62 -8.07
C ALA A 20 10.57 7.36 -7.73
N MET A 21 9.62 7.44 -8.66
CA MET A 21 8.28 7.99 -8.42
C MET A 21 7.52 7.18 -7.36
N ILE A 22 7.61 5.84 -7.41
CA ILE A 22 7.00 4.96 -6.41
C ILE A 22 7.69 5.14 -5.05
N LEU A 23 9.03 5.19 -5.00
CA LEU A 23 9.75 5.44 -3.74
C LEU A 23 9.40 6.81 -3.13
N LEU A 24 9.10 7.82 -3.95
CA LEU A 24 8.61 9.11 -3.47
C LEU A 24 7.22 9.00 -2.80
N MET A 25 6.44 7.95 -3.09
CA MET A 25 5.17 7.66 -2.40
C MET A 25 5.40 7.47 -0.89
N GLU A 26 6.58 7.04 -0.44
CA GLU A 26 6.90 6.98 0.99
C GLU A 26 6.88 8.35 1.66
N GLY A 27 7.38 9.38 0.97
CA GLY A 27 7.18 10.76 1.39
C GLY A 27 5.70 11.13 1.43
N GLY A 28 4.92 10.63 0.46
CA GLY A 28 3.47 10.77 0.44
C GLY A 28 2.78 10.14 1.65
N PHE A 29 3.10 8.88 1.98
CA PHE A 29 2.60 8.18 3.16
C PHE A 29 2.98 8.90 4.46
N ALA A 30 4.24 9.35 4.58
CA ALA A 30 4.70 10.09 5.76
C ALA A 30 3.85 11.35 6.00
N LEU A 31 3.59 12.13 4.95
CA LEU A 31 2.79 13.36 5.03
C LEU A 31 1.31 13.06 5.27
N LEU A 32 0.76 12.07 4.57
CA LEU A 32 -0.63 11.64 4.70
C LEU A 32 -0.93 11.18 6.14
N GLU A 33 -0.15 10.22 6.62
CA GLU A 33 -0.32 9.62 7.94
C GLU A 33 -0.08 10.66 9.04
N ALA A 34 0.99 11.46 8.95
CA ALA A 34 1.27 12.49 9.93
C ALA A 34 0.13 13.51 10.03
N GLY A 35 -0.49 13.86 8.90
CA GLY A 35 -1.65 14.76 8.85
C GLY A 35 -2.93 14.16 9.45
N PHE A 36 -3.13 12.85 9.35
CA PHE A 36 -4.31 12.17 9.90
C PHE A 36 -4.19 11.78 11.37
N VAL A 37 -2.99 11.48 11.88
CA VAL A 37 -2.80 11.14 13.29
C VAL A 37 -2.75 12.37 14.19
N ARG A 38 -2.86 12.17 15.51
CA ARG A 38 -2.67 13.24 16.49
C ARG A 38 -1.23 13.77 16.47
N GLN A 39 -1.07 15.08 16.67
CA GLN A 39 0.23 15.79 16.62
C GLN A 39 1.36 15.16 17.44
N LYS A 40 1.04 14.50 18.56
CA LYS A 40 1.99 13.85 19.46
C LYS A 40 2.60 12.53 18.93
N ASN A 41 2.23 12.14 17.71
CA ASN A 41 2.62 10.89 17.06
C ASN A 41 3.22 11.10 15.66
N ALA A 42 3.49 12.35 15.25
CA ALA A 42 3.96 12.67 13.91
C ALA A 42 5.40 12.19 13.66
N VAL A 43 6.30 12.33 14.64
CA VAL A 43 7.67 11.76 14.53
C VAL A 43 7.61 10.24 14.42
N SER A 44 6.75 9.60 15.22
CA SER A 44 6.61 8.14 15.18
C SER A 44 6.15 7.62 13.82
N ILE A 45 5.27 8.36 13.12
CA ILE A 45 4.93 8.06 11.72
C ILE A 45 6.16 8.12 10.82
N ILE A 46 6.89 9.24 10.84
CA ILE A 46 8.05 9.45 9.97
C ILE A 46 9.11 8.36 10.23
N MET A 47 9.35 8.02 11.49
CA MET A 47 10.28 6.97 11.87
C MET A 47 9.85 5.58 11.36
N LYS A 48 8.54 5.28 11.31
CA LYS A 48 8.05 4.03 10.69
C LYS A 48 8.32 4.02 9.18
N VAL A 49 8.10 5.13 8.48
CA VAL A 49 8.42 5.22 7.05
C VAL A 49 9.92 5.02 6.78
N PHE A 50 10.80 5.56 7.64
CA PHE A 50 12.24 5.26 7.54
C PHE A 50 12.55 3.77 7.77
N VAL A 51 11.81 3.10 8.67
CA VAL A 51 11.93 1.64 8.86
C VAL A 51 11.49 0.90 7.60
N ASP A 52 10.38 1.31 6.98
CA ASP A 52 9.85 0.69 5.77
C ASP A 52 10.85 0.75 4.62
N ILE A 53 11.47 1.91 4.40
CA ILE A 53 12.54 2.04 3.40
C ILE A 53 13.78 1.24 3.81
N ALA A 54 14.32 1.47 5.00
CA ALA A 54 15.63 0.94 5.38
C ALA A 54 15.59 -0.59 5.56
N PHE A 55 14.67 -1.10 6.38
CA PHE A 55 14.56 -2.54 6.62
C PHE A 55 13.83 -3.22 5.47
N GLY A 56 12.80 -2.61 4.87
CA GLY A 56 12.09 -3.20 3.75
C GLY A 56 13.00 -3.44 2.55
N ALA A 57 13.77 -2.43 2.13
CA ALA A 57 14.71 -2.58 1.01
C ALA A 57 15.79 -3.63 1.29
N LEU A 58 16.40 -3.58 2.49
CA LEU A 58 17.48 -4.51 2.85
C LEU A 58 16.96 -5.95 2.92
N VAL A 59 15.84 -6.20 3.59
CA VAL A 59 15.29 -7.56 3.71
C VAL A 59 14.83 -8.08 2.35
N PHE A 60 14.22 -7.23 1.53
CA PHE A 60 13.83 -7.61 0.18
C PHE A 60 15.04 -7.96 -0.69
N TYR A 61 16.13 -7.20 -0.60
CA TYR A 61 17.40 -7.54 -1.25
C TYR A 61 17.99 -8.87 -0.76
N LEU A 62 18.05 -9.06 0.56
CA LEU A 62 18.64 -10.25 1.16
C LEU A 62 17.88 -11.52 0.77
N VAL A 63 16.54 -11.50 0.92
CA VAL A 63 15.70 -12.70 0.80
C VAL A 63 14.45 -12.51 -0.05
N GLY A 64 13.75 -11.39 0.08
CA GLY A 64 12.40 -11.23 -0.49
C GLY A 64 12.37 -11.33 -2.01
N PHE A 65 13.30 -10.71 -2.73
CA PHE A 65 13.37 -10.79 -4.18
C PHE A 65 13.58 -12.23 -4.65
N GLY A 66 14.43 -13.00 -3.96
CA GLY A 66 14.68 -14.39 -4.30
C GLY A 66 13.44 -15.27 -4.12
N LEU A 67 12.67 -15.06 -3.05
CA LEU A 67 11.41 -15.79 -2.84
C LEU A 67 10.32 -15.40 -3.85
N MET A 68 10.30 -14.14 -4.29
CA MET A 68 9.28 -13.63 -5.20
C MET A 68 9.57 -13.95 -6.67
N HIS A 69 10.81 -13.76 -7.10
CA HIS A 69 11.21 -13.75 -8.52
C HIS A 69 12.31 -14.76 -8.86
N GLY A 70 12.82 -15.51 -7.87
CA GLY A 70 13.73 -16.62 -8.10
C GLY A 70 13.13 -17.75 -8.92
N ARG A 71 13.94 -18.75 -9.25
CA ARG A 71 13.48 -19.95 -9.97
C ARG A 71 12.33 -20.61 -9.21
N ASP A 72 11.25 -20.87 -9.95
CA ASP A 72 10.02 -21.45 -9.41
C ASP A 72 10.24 -22.85 -8.83
N LEU A 73 9.74 -23.06 -7.62
CA LEU A 73 9.57 -24.36 -6.99
C LEU A 73 8.09 -24.65 -6.80
N GLY A 74 7.57 -25.49 -7.70
CA GLY A 74 6.21 -26.04 -7.60
C GLY A 74 5.09 -25.02 -7.74
N SER A 75 5.33 -23.87 -8.39
CA SER A 75 4.38 -22.75 -8.53
C SER A 75 4.12 -21.95 -7.26
N PHE A 76 4.86 -22.18 -6.17
CA PHE A 76 4.60 -21.57 -4.86
C PHE A 76 5.64 -20.58 -4.39
N ILE A 77 6.93 -20.77 -4.71
CA ILE A 77 8.01 -19.97 -4.14
C ILE A 77 9.26 -19.99 -5.01
N GLY A 78 10.04 -18.91 -4.99
CA GLY A 78 11.35 -18.83 -5.64
C GLY A 78 12.48 -19.43 -4.79
N THR A 79 13.47 -20.04 -5.45
CA THR A 79 14.62 -20.71 -4.81
C THR A 79 16.00 -20.20 -5.25
N SER A 80 16.07 -19.12 -6.02
CA SER A 80 17.32 -18.46 -6.44
C SER A 80 17.17 -16.94 -6.33
N GLY A 81 18.22 -16.15 -6.62
CA GLY A 81 18.11 -14.68 -6.58
C GLY A 81 18.29 -14.06 -5.20
N PHE A 82 18.59 -14.85 -4.16
CA PHE A 82 18.96 -14.33 -2.85
C PHE A 82 20.21 -13.44 -2.95
N LEU A 83 20.21 -12.28 -2.30
CA LEU A 83 21.27 -11.27 -2.45
C LEU A 83 21.49 -10.81 -3.91
N MET A 84 20.47 -10.92 -4.77
CA MET A 84 20.61 -10.71 -6.22
C MET A 84 21.69 -11.59 -6.88
N LYS A 85 21.95 -12.78 -6.31
CA LYS A 85 22.93 -13.75 -6.82
C LYS A 85 22.26 -15.01 -7.37
N GLY A 86 23.02 -15.73 -8.20
CA GLY A 86 22.57 -16.96 -8.86
C GLY A 86 21.97 -16.66 -10.23
N ASP A 87 21.32 -17.67 -10.81
CA ASP A 87 20.70 -17.53 -12.13
C ASP A 87 19.31 -16.87 -12.03
N LEU A 88 19.16 -15.79 -12.80
CA LEU A 88 17.96 -14.97 -12.98
C LEU A 88 17.61 -14.78 -14.46
N SER A 89 18.20 -15.57 -15.38
CA SER A 89 18.00 -15.43 -16.83
C SER A 89 16.57 -15.78 -17.28
N HIS A 90 15.74 -16.37 -16.41
CA HIS A 90 14.35 -16.68 -16.68
C HIS A 90 13.42 -15.47 -16.54
N LEU A 91 13.89 -14.36 -15.96
CA LEU A 91 13.08 -13.17 -15.78
C LEU A 91 12.75 -12.54 -17.15
N PRO A 92 11.46 -12.36 -17.49
CA PRO A 92 11.04 -11.97 -18.83
C PRO A 92 11.14 -10.44 -19.03
N THR A 93 12.32 -9.86 -18.83
CA THR A 93 12.52 -8.40 -18.88
C THR A 93 13.69 -8.03 -19.77
N ASN A 94 13.56 -6.95 -20.54
CA ASN A 94 14.65 -6.40 -21.37
C ASN A 94 15.60 -5.48 -20.57
N ILE A 95 15.32 -5.29 -19.28
CA ILE A 95 16.10 -4.49 -18.34
C ILE A 95 17.01 -5.40 -17.50
N THR A 96 17.99 -4.78 -16.84
CA THR A 96 18.87 -5.51 -15.93
C THR A 96 18.12 -6.01 -14.69
N SER A 97 18.61 -7.07 -14.06
CA SER A 97 18.06 -7.56 -12.79
C SER A 97 18.11 -6.50 -11.69
N ASP A 98 19.11 -5.61 -11.69
CA ASP A 98 19.23 -4.52 -10.73
C ASP A 98 18.11 -3.48 -10.92
N THR A 99 17.82 -3.11 -12.17
CA THR A 99 16.71 -2.21 -12.52
C THR A 99 15.37 -2.82 -12.14
N PHE A 100 15.17 -4.10 -12.43
CA PHE A 100 13.95 -4.81 -12.07
C PHE A 100 13.80 -4.94 -10.55
N TRP A 101 14.89 -5.23 -9.83
CA TRP A 101 14.90 -5.27 -8.37
C TRP A 101 14.51 -3.93 -7.77
N LEU A 102 15.05 -2.80 -8.27
CA LEU A 102 14.71 -1.48 -7.75
C LEU A 102 13.20 -1.18 -7.90
N PHE A 103 12.62 -1.54 -9.04
CA PHE A 103 11.19 -1.40 -9.28
C PHE A 103 10.34 -2.24 -8.32
N GLN A 104 10.70 -3.52 -8.15
CA GLN A 104 10.01 -4.43 -7.22
C GLN A 104 10.23 -4.06 -5.74
N CYS A 105 11.38 -3.48 -5.42
CA CYS A 105 11.72 -2.94 -4.10
C CYS A 105 10.78 -1.79 -3.73
N ALA A 106 10.49 -0.90 -4.68
CA ALA A 106 9.53 0.18 -4.47
C ALA A 106 8.12 -0.34 -4.14
N PHE A 107 7.69 -1.43 -4.77
CA PHE A 107 6.40 -2.08 -4.46
C PHE A 107 6.33 -2.71 -3.08
N VAL A 108 7.34 -3.48 -2.67
CA VAL A 108 7.32 -4.13 -1.34
C VAL A 108 7.32 -3.09 -0.20
N ILE A 109 8.00 -1.96 -0.40
CA ILE A 109 8.01 -0.85 0.55
C ILE A 109 6.58 -0.26 0.66
N ALA A 110 5.93 0.03 -0.48
CA ALA A 110 4.55 0.51 -0.46
C ALA A 110 3.59 -0.45 0.28
N VAL A 111 3.80 -1.76 0.18
CA VAL A 111 2.98 -2.77 0.87
C VAL A 111 3.07 -2.64 2.40
N ILE A 112 4.28 -2.49 2.95
CA ILE A 112 4.44 -2.38 4.41
C ILE A 112 3.92 -1.02 4.91
N SER A 113 4.08 0.04 4.13
CA SER A 113 3.58 1.39 4.46
C SER A 113 2.05 1.43 4.59
N ILE A 114 1.31 0.58 3.89
CA ILE A 114 -0.15 0.43 4.10
C ILE A 114 -0.46 0.00 5.55
N VAL A 115 0.34 -0.91 6.12
CA VAL A 115 0.11 -1.44 7.47
C VAL A 115 0.56 -0.42 8.53
N SER A 116 1.57 0.39 8.22
CA SER A 116 2.06 1.51 9.04
C SER A 116 0.91 2.38 9.56
N GLY A 117 0.06 2.88 8.66
CA GLY A 117 -1.04 3.78 8.99
C GLY A 117 -2.11 3.13 9.85
N ALA A 118 -2.47 1.88 9.55
CA ALA A 118 -3.44 1.12 10.34
C ALA A 118 -2.97 0.90 11.78
N ALA A 119 -1.66 0.72 11.99
CA ALA A 119 -1.03 0.46 13.29
C ALA A 119 -0.63 1.73 14.07
N ALA A 120 -0.82 2.92 13.47
CA ALA A 120 -0.34 4.19 14.01
C ALA A 120 -0.82 4.50 15.44
N GLU A 121 -0.02 5.29 16.17
CA GLU A 121 -0.29 5.78 17.53
C GLU A 121 -0.30 4.76 18.67
N ARG A 122 -0.23 3.45 18.41
CA ARG A 122 -0.23 2.45 19.48
C ARG A 122 0.69 1.24 19.28
N ILE A 123 1.24 1.04 18.09
CA ILE A 123 2.22 -0.03 17.89
C ILE A 123 3.56 0.36 18.50
N HIS A 124 4.21 -0.60 19.16
CA HIS A 124 5.56 -0.43 19.68
C HIS A 124 6.58 -0.45 18.52
N PHE A 125 7.48 0.53 18.46
CA PHE A 125 8.41 0.74 17.34
C PHE A 125 9.28 -0.49 17.02
N ARG A 126 9.83 -1.16 18.04
CA ARG A 126 10.61 -2.40 17.84
C ARG A 126 9.78 -3.55 17.26
N ALA A 127 8.51 -3.67 17.64
CA ALA A 127 7.62 -4.69 17.09
C ALA A 127 7.31 -4.39 15.62
N TYR A 128 7.17 -3.11 15.27
CA TYR A 128 7.01 -2.68 13.88
C TYR A 128 8.21 -3.09 13.01
N ILE A 129 9.45 -2.85 13.46
CA ILE A 129 10.67 -3.28 12.72
C ILE A 129 10.64 -4.79 12.44
N LEU A 130 10.35 -5.60 13.47
CA LEU A 130 10.28 -7.05 13.31
C LEU A 130 9.17 -7.47 12.34
N TYR A 131 8.02 -6.80 12.40
CA TYR A 131 6.92 -7.05 11.47
C TYR A 131 7.27 -6.64 10.04
N THR A 132 7.95 -5.51 9.82
CA THR A 132 8.46 -5.08 8.51
C THR A 132 9.34 -6.17 7.91
N ILE A 133 10.27 -6.76 8.69
CA ILE A 133 11.13 -7.86 8.23
C ILE A 133 10.29 -9.08 7.77
N VAL A 134 9.26 -9.46 8.53
CA VAL A 134 8.40 -10.59 8.17
C VAL A 134 7.56 -10.29 6.93
N MET A 135 7.01 -9.07 6.83
CA MET A 135 6.18 -8.67 5.71
C MET A 135 6.96 -8.65 4.39
N THR A 136 8.11 -7.97 4.38
CA THR A 136 8.92 -7.76 3.17
C THR A 136 9.81 -8.95 2.83
N GLY A 137 10.10 -9.81 3.81
CA GLY A 137 10.92 -11.00 3.63
C GLY A 137 10.14 -12.27 3.35
N LEU A 138 8.87 -12.38 3.77
CA LEU A 138 8.10 -13.64 3.67
C LEU A 138 6.69 -13.43 3.14
N ILE A 139 5.86 -12.61 3.80
CA ILE A 139 4.42 -12.53 3.51
C ILE A 139 4.18 -12.04 2.08
N TYR A 140 4.67 -10.85 1.75
CA TYR A 140 4.49 -10.26 0.43
C TYR A 140 5.21 -11.03 -0.68
N PRO A 141 6.51 -11.37 -0.56
CA PRO A 141 7.24 -12.09 -1.60
C PRO A 141 6.58 -13.39 -2.05
N ILE A 142 6.08 -14.20 -1.11
CA ILE A 142 5.48 -15.50 -1.42
C ILE A 142 4.17 -15.30 -2.19
N SER A 143 3.28 -14.41 -1.74
CA SER A 143 2.05 -14.12 -2.50
C SER A 143 2.33 -13.44 -3.84
N GLY A 144 3.38 -12.60 -3.90
CA GLY A 144 3.87 -11.99 -5.13
C GLY A 144 4.34 -13.03 -6.14
N HIS A 145 5.02 -14.09 -5.68
CA HIS A 145 5.39 -15.22 -6.54
C HIS A 145 4.17 -15.87 -7.19
N TRP A 146 3.08 -16.06 -6.44
CA TRP A 146 1.88 -16.71 -6.97
C TRP A 146 1.26 -15.94 -8.14
N ILE A 147 1.32 -14.61 -8.09
CA ILE A 147 0.61 -13.70 -9.00
C ILE A 147 1.49 -13.21 -10.15
N TRP A 148 2.76 -12.90 -9.87
CA TRP A 148 3.67 -12.22 -10.82
C TRP A 148 4.86 -13.04 -11.27
N SER A 149 5.11 -14.21 -10.69
CA SER A 149 5.99 -15.18 -11.35
C SER A 149 5.27 -15.74 -12.57
N ALA A 150 5.95 -15.84 -13.71
CA ALA A 150 5.42 -16.51 -14.90
C ALA A 150 4.96 -17.95 -14.63
N ASN A 151 5.52 -18.58 -13.58
CA ASN A 151 5.17 -19.93 -13.16
C ASN A 151 4.34 -19.99 -11.88
N GLY A 152 3.93 -18.86 -11.31
CA GLY A 152 3.10 -18.81 -10.10
C GLY A 152 1.73 -19.46 -10.33
N TRP A 153 1.18 -20.11 -9.31
CA TRP A 153 -0.05 -20.90 -9.48
C TRP A 153 -1.28 -20.02 -9.78
N LEU A 154 -1.39 -18.80 -9.23
CA LEU A 154 -2.47 -17.86 -9.55
C LEU A 154 -2.31 -17.30 -10.97
N ALA A 155 -1.08 -16.98 -11.38
CA ALA A 155 -0.77 -16.58 -12.74
C ALA A 155 -1.18 -17.68 -13.75
N LYS A 156 -0.84 -18.95 -13.46
CA LYS A 156 -1.23 -20.11 -14.28
C LYS A 156 -2.74 -20.34 -14.34
N LEU A 157 -3.48 -20.01 -13.27
CA LEU A 157 -4.95 -20.02 -13.27
C LEU A 157 -5.55 -18.87 -14.09
N GLY A 158 -4.73 -17.94 -14.58
CA GLY A 158 -5.17 -16.81 -15.38
C GLY A 158 -5.62 -15.61 -14.55
N MET A 159 -5.23 -15.54 -13.27
CA MET A 159 -5.36 -14.30 -12.50
C MET A 159 -4.47 -13.22 -13.13
N ILE A 160 -5.01 -12.01 -13.23
CA ILE A 160 -4.33 -10.85 -13.77
C ILE A 160 -4.42 -9.72 -12.74
N ASP A 161 -3.27 -9.17 -12.41
CA ASP A 161 -3.14 -8.01 -11.54
C ASP A 161 -2.01 -7.15 -12.08
N PHE A 162 -2.34 -6.13 -12.89
CA PHE A 162 -1.32 -5.41 -13.66
C PHE A 162 -0.24 -4.79 -12.79
N ALA A 163 -0.66 -4.00 -11.80
CA ALA A 163 0.25 -3.28 -10.92
C ALA A 163 0.02 -3.58 -9.42
N GLY A 164 -1.03 -4.32 -9.01
CA GLY A 164 -1.19 -4.75 -7.62
C GLY A 164 -2.45 -4.31 -6.86
N SER A 165 -3.67 -4.32 -7.43
CA SER A 165 -4.88 -4.17 -6.58
C SER A 165 -5.03 -5.34 -5.61
N ALA A 166 -4.59 -6.55 -5.98
CA ALA A 166 -4.61 -7.71 -5.10
C ALA A 166 -3.26 -7.87 -4.38
N ALA A 167 -2.18 -7.99 -5.15
CA ALA A 167 -0.84 -8.33 -4.67
C ALA A 167 -0.28 -7.31 -3.66
N ILE A 168 -0.66 -6.04 -3.81
CA ILE A 168 -0.20 -4.95 -2.95
C ILE A 168 -1.34 -4.45 -2.07
N HIS A 169 -2.41 -3.94 -2.67
CA HIS A 169 -3.42 -3.21 -1.90
C HIS A 169 -4.36 -4.10 -1.12
N ALA A 170 -4.93 -5.16 -1.71
CA ALA A 170 -5.75 -6.10 -0.94
C ALA A 170 -4.91 -6.80 0.13
N LEU A 171 -3.75 -7.36 -0.23
CA LEU A 171 -2.83 -7.98 0.73
C LEU A 171 -2.50 -7.03 1.90
N GLY A 172 -1.98 -5.84 1.59
CA GLY A 172 -1.61 -4.83 2.58
C GLY A 172 -2.81 -4.34 3.40
N GLY A 173 -3.97 -4.19 2.78
CA GLY A 173 -5.21 -3.78 3.43
C GLY A 173 -5.74 -4.82 4.42
N PHE A 174 -5.76 -6.10 4.05
CA PHE A 174 -6.18 -7.18 4.95
C PHE A 174 -5.13 -7.44 6.06
N ALA A 175 -3.84 -7.24 5.76
CA ALA A 175 -2.78 -7.18 6.79
C ALA A 175 -3.00 -6.00 7.76
N ALA A 176 -3.34 -4.82 7.25
CA ALA A 176 -3.72 -3.65 8.03
C ALA A 176 -4.93 -3.91 8.94
N LEU A 177 -5.97 -4.60 8.42
CA LEU A 177 -7.12 -5.01 9.22
C LEU A 177 -6.72 -5.95 10.35
N ALA A 178 -5.88 -6.95 10.06
CA ALA A 178 -5.37 -7.86 11.09
C ALA A 178 -4.58 -7.11 12.16
N ALA A 179 -3.69 -6.19 11.76
CA ALA A 179 -2.92 -5.36 12.69
C ALA A 179 -3.82 -4.46 13.56
N ALA A 180 -4.82 -3.81 12.96
CA ALA A 180 -5.77 -2.95 13.68
C ALA A 180 -6.60 -3.74 14.71
N LEU A 181 -7.08 -4.93 14.34
CA LEU A 181 -7.81 -5.82 15.25
C LEU A 181 -6.92 -6.39 16.35
N PHE A 182 -5.69 -6.77 16.03
CA PHE A 182 -4.73 -7.33 16.98
C PHE A 182 -4.32 -6.30 18.04
N LEU A 183 -4.02 -5.07 17.60
CA LEU A 183 -3.65 -3.97 18.49
C LEU A 183 -4.84 -3.47 19.32
N GLY A 184 -6.05 -3.54 18.75
CA GLY A 184 -7.24 -2.92 19.33
C GLY A 184 -7.26 -1.39 19.17
N PRO A 185 -8.32 -0.74 19.64
CA PRO A 185 -8.55 0.69 19.43
C PRO A 185 -7.57 1.59 20.18
N ARG A 186 -7.32 2.81 19.68
CA ARG A 186 -6.61 3.85 20.42
C ARG A 186 -7.39 4.23 21.68
N LEU A 187 -6.67 4.56 22.76
CA LEU A 187 -7.25 5.02 24.02
C LEU A 187 -8.16 6.23 23.77
N GLY A 188 -9.40 6.12 24.26
CA GLY A 188 -10.42 7.14 24.14
C GLY A 188 -11.15 7.20 22.79
N ARG A 189 -10.81 6.37 21.79
CA ARG A 189 -11.54 6.33 20.50
C ARG A 189 -12.99 5.89 20.68
N PHE A 190 -13.21 4.87 21.50
CA PHE A 190 -14.55 4.36 21.85
C PHE A 190 -14.72 4.45 23.37
N GLY A 191 -15.65 5.32 23.80
CA GLY A 191 -15.92 5.58 25.20
C GLY A 191 -16.86 4.56 25.86
N PRO A 192 -17.18 4.76 27.15
CA PRO A 192 -18.24 4.03 27.84
C PRO A 192 -19.54 4.03 27.03
N GLU A 193 -20.33 2.95 27.12
CA GLU A 193 -21.58 2.77 26.38
C GLU A 193 -21.44 2.72 24.85
N GLY A 194 -20.21 2.62 24.33
CA GLY A 194 -19.94 2.51 22.90
C GLY A 194 -20.02 3.82 22.14
N LYS A 195 -20.01 4.97 22.83
CA LYS A 195 -19.93 6.28 22.18
C LYS A 195 -18.64 6.41 21.38
N THR A 196 -18.76 6.71 20.09
CA THR A 196 -17.60 6.96 19.25
C THR A 196 -17.12 8.41 19.37
N ASN A 197 -15.83 8.60 19.66
CA ASN A 197 -15.20 9.91 19.71
C ASN A 197 -14.43 10.17 18.42
N ILE A 198 -14.61 11.34 17.82
CA ILE A 198 -13.81 11.76 16.67
C ILE A 198 -12.39 12.06 17.17
N VAL A 199 -11.40 11.40 16.58
CA VAL A 199 -9.99 11.77 16.74
C VAL A 199 -9.67 12.71 15.57
N PRO A 200 -9.58 14.03 15.81
CA PRO A 200 -9.41 14.98 14.71
C PRO A 200 -8.03 14.80 14.07
N PRO A 201 -7.93 14.93 12.74
CA PRO A 201 -6.65 14.98 12.06
C PRO A 201 -5.82 16.17 12.55
N SER A 202 -4.51 16.00 12.67
CA SER A 202 -3.62 17.06 13.13
C SER A 202 -3.43 18.17 12.10
N ASN A 203 -3.40 17.83 10.81
CA ASN A 203 -3.08 18.76 9.73
C ASN A 203 -3.62 18.24 8.38
N LEU A 204 -4.84 18.64 8.03
CA LEU A 204 -5.47 18.28 6.74
C LEU A 204 -4.70 18.79 5.51
N PRO A 205 -4.16 20.02 5.48
CA PRO A 205 -3.29 20.45 4.39
C PRO A 205 -2.09 19.50 4.17
N LEU A 206 -1.44 19.07 5.25
CA LEU A 206 -0.33 18.10 5.17
C LEU A 206 -0.81 16.77 4.60
N ALA A 207 -1.97 16.28 5.05
CA ALA A 207 -2.57 15.06 4.53
C ALA A 207 -2.88 15.17 3.02
N SER A 208 -3.42 16.30 2.58
CA SER A 208 -3.69 16.57 1.16
C SER A 208 -2.41 16.58 0.32
N VAL A 209 -1.33 17.20 0.80
CA VAL A 209 -0.03 17.18 0.09
C VAL A 209 0.48 15.74 0.00
N GLY A 210 0.37 14.96 1.07
CA GLY A 210 0.69 13.53 1.04
C GLY A 210 -0.07 12.78 -0.04
N ALA A 211 -1.38 12.98 -0.13
CA ALA A 211 -2.20 12.35 -1.16
C ALA A 211 -1.84 12.79 -2.59
N PHE A 212 -1.45 14.06 -2.82
CA PHE A 212 -0.98 14.50 -4.13
C PHE A 212 0.36 13.87 -4.51
N VAL A 213 1.27 13.69 -3.56
CA VAL A 213 2.53 12.97 -3.78
C VAL A 213 2.27 11.50 -4.11
N LEU A 214 1.34 10.86 -3.39
CA LEU A 214 0.90 9.49 -3.68
C LEU A 214 0.29 9.39 -5.09
N TRP A 215 -0.57 10.34 -5.48
CA TRP A 215 -1.15 10.40 -6.82
C TRP A 215 -0.07 10.53 -7.89
N PHE A 216 0.88 11.45 -7.72
CA PHE A 216 2.01 11.59 -8.63
C PHE A 216 2.80 10.28 -8.77
N GLY A 217 3.14 9.64 -7.65
CA GLY A 217 3.83 8.35 -7.65
C GLY A 217 3.05 7.24 -8.34
N TRP A 218 1.72 7.29 -8.28
CA TRP A 218 0.84 6.29 -8.89
C TRP A 218 0.93 6.22 -10.41
N PHE A 219 1.31 7.31 -11.08
CA PHE A 219 1.60 7.26 -12.51
C PHE A 219 2.82 6.37 -12.81
N GLY A 220 3.84 6.43 -11.94
CA GLY A 220 4.97 5.51 -12.00
C GLY A 220 4.59 4.09 -11.60
N PHE A 221 3.76 3.94 -10.58
CA PHE A 221 3.23 2.66 -10.11
C PHE A 221 2.52 1.89 -11.22
N ASN A 222 1.53 2.52 -11.86
CA ASN A 222 0.73 1.89 -12.89
C ASN A 222 1.49 1.85 -14.22
N SER A 223 1.84 3.00 -14.80
CA SER A 223 2.46 3.00 -16.13
C SER A 223 3.84 2.34 -16.13
N GLY A 224 4.60 2.40 -15.04
CA GLY A 224 5.89 1.72 -14.91
C GLY A 224 5.78 0.20 -14.89
N SER A 225 4.61 -0.35 -14.54
CA SER A 225 4.35 -1.81 -14.56
C SER A 225 4.35 -2.40 -15.98
N THR A 226 4.43 -1.57 -17.03
CA THR A 226 4.76 -2.05 -18.38
C THR A 226 6.18 -2.61 -18.49
N LEU A 227 7.07 -2.22 -17.59
CA LEU A 227 8.51 -2.50 -17.60
C LEU A 227 9.23 -2.11 -18.90
N SER A 228 8.58 -1.32 -19.74
CA SER A 228 9.06 -0.92 -21.05
C SER A 228 8.50 0.44 -21.43
N ALA A 229 9.40 1.33 -21.86
CA ALA A 229 9.13 2.69 -22.34
C ALA A 229 8.53 2.70 -23.74
N THR A 230 8.70 1.61 -24.49
CA THR A 230 8.20 1.47 -25.86
C THR A 230 6.84 0.80 -25.94
N ASN A 231 6.27 0.41 -24.79
CA ASN A 231 4.93 -0.14 -24.71
C ASN A 231 3.88 0.94 -25.08
N PRO A 232 3.07 0.76 -26.13
CA PRO A 232 2.09 1.75 -26.57
C PRO A 232 0.97 2.00 -25.54
N GLY A 233 0.80 1.10 -24.56
CA GLY A 233 -0.21 1.20 -23.51
C GLY A 233 0.11 2.21 -22.40
N ILE A 234 1.34 2.75 -22.30
CA ILE A 234 1.74 3.68 -21.23
C ILE A 234 0.78 4.87 -21.10
N GLY A 235 0.37 5.45 -22.23
CA GLY A 235 -0.56 6.58 -22.27
C GLY A 235 -1.96 6.20 -21.80
N HIS A 236 -2.49 5.07 -22.27
CA HIS A 236 -3.78 4.52 -21.84
C HIS A 236 -3.80 4.29 -20.32
N ILE A 237 -2.76 3.66 -19.79
CA ILE A 237 -2.62 3.37 -18.36
C ILE A 237 -2.60 4.65 -17.53
N ALA A 238 -1.91 5.70 -17.98
CA ALA A 238 -1.88 6.98 -17.29
C ALA A 238 -3.27 7.66 -17.29
N VAL A 239 -4.00 7.58 -18.40
CA VAL A 239 -5.36 8.13 -18.54
C VAL A 239 -6.35 7.39 -17.63
N THR A 240 -6.37 6.06 -17.66
CA THR A 240 -7.26 5.28 -16.77
C THR A 240 -6.95 5.53 -15.30
N THR A 241 -5.67 5.67 -14.95
CA THR A 241 -5.21 6.03 -13.59
C THR A 241 -5.76 7.39 -13.15
N MET A 242 -5.62 8.43 -13.99
CA MET A 242 -6.12 9.77 -13.72
C MET A 242 -7.64 9.80 -13.58
N LEU A 243 -8.34 9.16 -14.52
CA LEU A 243 -9.80 9.15 -14.55
C LEU A 243 -10.41 8.43 -13.36
N ALA A 244 -9.86 7.28 -12.96
CA ALA A 244 -10.35 6.54 -11.80
C ALA A 244 -10.16 7.31 -10.50
N SER A 245 -8.99 7.93 -10.30
CA SER A 245 -8.74 8.78 -9.11
C SER A 245 -9.67 9.98 -9.06
N ALA A 246 -9.82 10.70 -10.18
CA ALA A 246 -10.72 11.84 -10.28
C ALA A 246 -12.17 11.45 -10.01
N ALA A 247 -12.61 10.31 -10.54
CA ALA A 247 -13.95 9.78 -10.32
C ALA A 247 -14.19 9.36 -8.86
N GLY A 248 -13.21 8.70 -8.22
CA GLY A 248 -13.27 8.35 -6.80
C GLY A 248 -13.37 9.57 -5.90
N CYS A 249 -12.55 10.60 -6.18
CA CYS A 249 -12.60 11.89 -5.50
C CYS A 249 -13.96 12.58 -5.67
N ALA A 250 -14.43 12.75 -6.91
CA ALA A 250 -15.69 13.40 -7.22
C ALA A 250 -16.90 12.66 -6.61
N ALA A 251 -16.91 11.33 -6.70
CA ALA A 251 -17.95 10.51 -6.11
C ALA A 251 -17.99 10.66 -4.59
N CYS A 252 -16.83 10.70 -3.91
CA CYS A 252 -16.76 10.99 -2.47
C CYS A 252 -17.28 12.39 -2.13
N ILE A 253 -16.91 13.44 -2.88
CA ILE A 253 -17.41 14.80 -2.65
C ILE A 253 -18.94 14.80 -2.71
N LEU A 254 -19.51 14.27 -3.79
CA LEU A 254 -20.96 14.26 -3.99
C LEU A 254 -21.66 13.39 -2.95
N PHE A 255 -21.15 12.19 -2.67
CA PHE A 255 -21.73 11.28 -1.70
C PHE A 255 -21.74 11.86 -0.29
N THR A 256 -20.63 12.45 0.15
CA THR A 256 -20.52 13.07 1.49
C THR A 256 -21.37 14.34 1.58
N MET A 257 -21.44 15.16 0.54
CA MET A 257 -22.36 16.29 0.50
C MET A 257 -23.83 15.86 0.61
N LEU A 258 -24.24 14.82 -0.11
CA LEU A 258 -25.61 14.32 -0.03
C LEU A 258 -25.93 13.69 1.33
N ARG A 259 -24.99 12.91 1.88
CA ARG A 259 -25.19 12.14 3.12
C ARG A 259 -24.99 12.97 4.38
N TYR A 260 -23.96 13.80 4.43
CA TYR A 260 -23.53 14.57 5.61
C TYR A 260 -23.81 16.07 5.46
N GLN A 261 -24.42 16.51 4.37
CA GLN A 261 -24.71 17.93 4.06
C GLN A 261 -23.46 18.81 3.90
N LYS A 262 -22.26 18.20 3.88
CA LYS A 262 -20.96 18.86 3.69
C LYS A 262 -20.01 17.91 2.98
N ALA A 263 -19.09 18.46 2.18
CA ALA A 263 -17.95 17.69 1.68
C ALA A 263 -17.02 17.38 2.86
N ASP A 264 -16.70 16.10 3.08
CA ASP A 264 -15.83 15.64 4.15
C ASP A 264 -14.38 15.51 3.64
N PRO A 265 -13.45 16.40 4.04
CA PRO A 265 -12.10 16.41 3.46
C PRO A 265 -11.31 15.12 3.68
N PRO A 266 -11.23 14.52 4.89
CA PRO A 266 -10.64 13.18 5.06
C PRO A 266 -11.15 12.14 4.06
N MET A 267 -12.47 12.03 3.91
CA MET A 267 -13.10 11.06 3.02
C MET A 267 -12.83 11.37 1.54
N VAL A 268 -12.73 12.64 1.16
CA VAL A 268 -12.40 13.05 -0.21
C VAL A 268 -10.94 12.76 -0.55
N ILE A 269 -10.02 13.05 0.37
CA ILE A 269 -8.58 12.71 0.24
C ILE A 269 -8.44 11.20 0.02
N ASN A 270 -9.04 10.39 0.90
CA ASN A 270 -9.01 8.94 0.78
C ASN A 270 -9.81 8.43 -0.43
N GLY A 271 -10.82 9.17 -0.90
CA GLY A 271 -11.61 8.84 -2.08
C GLY A 271 -10.82 8.89 -3.37
N ALA A 272 -9.93 9.87 -3.52
CA ALA A 272 -8.94 9.91 -4.60
C ALA A 272 -8.04 8.68 -4.57
N LEU A 273 -7.46 8.37 -3.40
CA LEU A 273 -6.59 7.21 -3.22
C LEU A 273 -7.31 5.88 -3.46
N ALA A 274 -8.58 5.76 -3.04
CA ALA A 274 -9.41 4.60 -3.30
C ALA A 274 -9.63 4.36 -4.81
N GLY A 275 -9.82 5.43 -5.59
CA GLY A 275 -9.91 5.34 -7.05
C GLY A 275 -8.61 4.87 -7.69
N LEU A 276 -7.46 5.37 -7.22
CA LEU A 276 -6.14 4.91 -7.64
C LEU A 276 -5.91 3.42 -7.31
N VAL A 277 -6.23 2.99 -6.09
CA VAL A 277 -6.16 1.58 -5.67
C VAL A 277 -7.05 0.69 -6.53
N GLY A 278 -8.29 1.12 -6.79
CA GLY A 278 -9.27 0.35 -7.53
C GLY A 278 -8.85 0.09 -8.98
N ILE A 279 -8.14 1.02 -9.62
CA ILE A 279 -7.73 0.84 -11.02
C ILE A 279 -6.41 0.09 -11.18
N THR A 280 -5.60 -0.05 -10.13
CA THR A 280 -4.24 -0.61 -10.18
C THR A 280 -4.16 -1.98 -10.89
N ALA A 281 -5.08 -2.91 -10.65
CA ALA A 281 -5.08 -4.23 -11.32
C ALA A 281 -5.51 -4.16 -12.79
N GLY A 282 -6.39 -3.22 -13.13
CA GLY A 282 -7.10 -3.17 -14.40
C GLY A 282 -6.67 -2.05 -15.35
N CYS A 283 -5.79 -1.15 -14.95
CA CYS A 283 -5.47 0.08 -15.68
C CYS A 283 -4.95 -0.15 -17.12
N ALA A 284 -4.35 -1.31 -17.39
CA ALA A 284 -3.93 -1.73 -18.74
C ALA A 284 -5.01 -2.50 -19.52
N PHE A 285 -6.05 -2.99 -18.85
CA PHE A 285 -6.98 -3.99 -19.40
C PHE A 285 -8.40 -3.49 -19.62
N VAL A 286 -8.80 -2.38 -18.98
CA VAL A 286 -10.16 -1.85 -19.03
C VAL A 286 -10.25 -0.56 -19.85
N SER A 287 -11.46 -0.20 -20.28
CA SER A 287 -11.72 1.07 -20.97
C SER A 287 -11.75 2.27 -20.02
N ASP A 288 -11.63 3.49 -20.56
CA ASP A 288 -11.70 4.74 -19.79
C ASP A 288 -13.00 4.88 -19.01
N VAL A 289 -14.13 4.49 -19.62
CA VAL A 289 -15.45 4.54 -18.98
C VAL A 289 -15.53 3.54 -17.83
N ALA A 290 -14.98 2.34 -18.00
CA ALA A 290 -14.89 1.37 -16.92
C ALA A 290 -13.99 1.88 -15.79
N ALA A 291 -12.86 2.55 -16.11
CA ALA A 291 -11.97 3.15 -15.12
C ALA A 291 -12.66 4.21 -14.26
N ILE A 292 -13.47 5.08 -14.87
CA ILE A 292 -14.32 6.06 -14.15
C ILE A 292 -15.28 5.34 -13.19
N GLY A 293 -15.97 4.30 -13.68
CA GLY A 293 -16.90 3.52 -12.86
C GLY A 293 -16.23 2.82 -11.67
N ILE A 294 -15.09 2.17 -11.91
CA ILE A 294 -14.27 1.52 -10.87
C ILE A 294 -13.84 2.53 -9.82
N GLY A 295 -13.37 3.70 -10.25
CA GLY A 295 -12.97 4.80 -9.37
C GLY A 295 -14.10 5.28 -8.48
N ALA A 296 -15.25 5.61 -9.07
CA ALA A 296 -16.42 6.10 -8.34
C ALA A 296 -16.94 5.07 -7.32
N VAL A 297 -17.04 3.80 -7.72
CA VAL A 297 -17.49 2.71 -6.83
C VAL A 297 -16.49 2.51 -5.68
N SER A 298 -15.19 2.55 -5.95
CA SER A 298 -14.14 2.40 -4.93
C SER A 298 -14.20 3.54 -3.90
N GLY A 299 -14.34 4.79 -4.35
CA GLY A 299 -14.49 5.94 -3.47
C GLY A 299 -15.69 5.81 -2.52
N ILE A 300 -16.88 5.52 -3.05
CA ILE A 300 -18.09 5.35 -2.23
C ILE A 300 -17.97 4.15 -1.28
N ALA A 301 -17.47 3.02 -1.78
CA ALA A 301 -17.31 1.81 -0.98
C ALA A 301 -16.34 2.02 0.18
N MET A 302 -15.26 2.78 -0.03
CA MET A 302 -14.30 3.14 1.02
C MET A 302 -14.96 3.95 2.14
N VAL A 303 -15.82 4.92 1.83
CA VAL A 303 -16.58 5.68 2.85
C VAL A 303 -17.47 4.74 3.66
N LEU A 304 -18.23 3.87 2.98
CA LEU A 304 -19.13 2.92 3.61
C LEU A 304 -18.38 1.89 4.48
N ALA A 305 -17.21 1.43 4.02
CA ALA A 305 -16.36 0.51 4.77
C ALA A 305 -15.78 1.17 6.02
N SER A 306 -15.38 2.44 5.94
CA SER A 306 -14.90 3.21 7.10
C SER A 306 -16.00 3.37 8.16
N GLU A 307 -17.21 3.73 7.75
CA GLU A 307 -18.37 3.75 8.66
C GLU A 307 -18.65 2.38 9.28
N TRP A 308 -18.53 1.31 8.48
CA TRP A 308 -18.77 -0.05 8.94
C TRP A 308 -17.75 -0.48 10.00
N LEU A 309 -16.45 -0.22 9.79
CA LEU A 309 -15.40 -0.49 10.77
C LEU A 309 -15.65 0.27 12.08
N GLU A 310 -16.05 1.54 11.98
CA GLU A 310 -16.37 2.36 13.14
C GLU A 310 -17.53 1.76 13.96
N ARG A 311 -18.61 1.31 13.30
CA ARG A 311 -19.72 0.60 13.96
C ARG A 311 -19.29 -0.72 14.61
N ARG A 312 -18.25 -1.37 14.06
CA ARG A 312 -17.64 -2.58 14.62
C ARG A 312 -16.56 -2.28 15.67
N LYS A 313 -16.37 -1.02 16.04
CA LYS A 313 -15.35 -0.56 17.00
C LYS A 313 -13.92 -0.96 16.61
N VAL A 314 -13.66 -1.04 15.31
CA VAL A 314 -12.33 -1.23 14.76
C VAL A 314 -11.74 0.15 14.48
N ASP A 315 -10.58 0.43 15.07
CA ASP A 315 -9.92 1.72 14.92
C ASP A 315 -8.79 1.62 13.89
N ASP A 316 -9.03 2.21 12.72
CA ASP A 316 -8.09 2.34 11.63
C ASP A 316 -7.80 3.86 11.45
N PRO A 317 -6.66 4.37 11.98
CA PRO A 317 -6.41 5.80 12.07
C PRO A 317 -6.46 6.58 10.76
N VAL A 318 -6.08 5.92 9.65
CA VAL A 318 -5.99 6.56 8.32
C VAL A 318 -6.95 5.95 7.31
N GLY A 319 -7.75 4.94 7.71
CA GLY A 319 -8.64 4.22 6.81
C GLY A 319 -7.91 3.28 5.85
N ALA A 320 -6.76 2.74 6.25
CA ALA A 320 -5.92 1.88 5.42
C ALA A 320 -6.66 0.65 4.87
N PHE A 321 -7.46 -0.05 5.68
CA PHE A 321 -8.25 -1.20 5.20
C PHE A 321 -9.33 -0.76 4.20
N ALA A 322 -9.99 0.37 4.45
CA ALA A 322 -11.05 0.86 3.57
C ALA A 322 -10.47 1.31 2.21
N VAL A 323 -9.35 2.05 2.22
CA VAL A 323 -8.69 2.50 1.00
C VAL A 323 -8.07 1.32 0.26
N HIS A 324 -7.27 0.48 0.91
CA HIS A 324 -6.49 -0.55 0.24
C HIS A 324 -7.19 -1.90 0.15
N GLY A 325 -7.74 -2.39 1.27
CA GLY A 325 -8.40 -3.69 1.34
C GLY A 325 -9.68 -3.74 0.50
N VAL A 326 -10.58 -2.78 0.70
CA VAL A 326 -11.88 -2.75 0.01
C VAL A 326 -11.74 -2.31 -1.44
N SER A 327 -11.06 -1.19 -1.71
CA SER A 327 -10.88 -0.74 -3.10
C SER A 327 -10.01 -1.71 -3.90
N GLY A 328 -8.99 -2.32 -3.27
CA GLY A 328 -8.15 -3.33 -3.92
C GLY A 328 -8.95 -4.59 -4.29
N SER A 329 -9.88 -4.99 -3.41
CA SER A 329 -10.84 -6.06 -3.69
C SER A 329 -11.74 -5.72 -4.87
N ILE A 330 -12.31 -4.51 -4.90
CA ILE A 330 -13.17 -4.03 -5.98
C ILE A 330 -12.40 -4.03 -7.31
N GLY A 331 -11.20 -3.46 -7.32
CA GLY A 331 -10.33 -3.40 -8.49
C GLY A 331 -9.99 -4.77 -9.06
N THR A 332 -9.62 -5.70 -8.18
CA THR A 332 -9.30 -7.09 -8.55
C THR A 332 -10.47 -7.78 -9.22
N LEU A 333 -11.68 -7.67 -8.65
CA LEU A 333 -12.89 -8.25 -9.23
C LEU A 333 -13.31 -7.53 -10.51
N ALA A 334 -13.11 -6.21 -10.59
CA ALA A 334 -13.45 -5.40 -11.76
C ALA A 334 -12.67 -5.82 -13.00
N VAL A 335 -11.43 -6.30 -12.88
CA VAL A 335 -10.69 -6.92 -14.00
C VAL A 335 -11.49 -8.09 -14.59
N GLY A 336 -12.01 -8.98 -13.74
CA GLY A 336 -12.82 -10.12 -14.17
C GLY A 336 -14.14 -9.75 -14.82
N LEU A 337 -14.63 -8.53 -14.60
CA LEU A 337 -15.86 -8.00 -15.19
C LEU A 337 -15.60 -7.24 -16.49
N PHE A 338 -14.58 -6.37 -16.51
CA PHE A 338 -14.39 -5.31 -17.50
C PHE A 338 -13.14 -5.45 -18.38
N ALA A 339 -12.31 -6.49 -18.21
CA ALA A 339 -11.16 -6.69 -19.09
C ALA A 339 -11.61 -6.78 -20.56
N LEU A 340 -11.00 -5.95 -21.41
CA LEU A 340 -11.35 -5.85 -22.82
C LEU A 340 -10.91 -7.10 -23.60
N PRO A 341 -11.63 -7.49 -24.68
CA PRO A 341 -11.16 -8.53 -25.57
C PRO A 341 -9.78 -8.21 -26.15
N GLY A 342 -8.87 -9.19 -26.13
CA GLY A 342 -7.53 -9.06 -26.72
C GLY A 342 -6.48 -8.38 -25.83
N THR A 343 -6.84 -7.88 -24.64
CA THR A 343 -5.86 -7.33 -23.68
C THR A 343 -5.34 -8.39 -22.71
N ALA A 344 -6.01 -9.53 -22.61
CA ALA A 344 -5.74 -10.64 -21.71
C ALA A 344 -6.09 -11.98 -22.38
N ALA A 345 -5.67 -13.10 -21.76
CA ALA A 345 -6.00 -14.45 -22.26
C ALA A 345 -7.51 -14.73 -22.29
N HIS A 346 -8.25 -14.15 -21.33
CA HIS A 346 -9.71 -14.18 -21.28
C HIS A 346 -10.22 -12.75 -21.15
N ALA A 347 -11.28 -12.42 -21.90
CA ALA A 347 -11.99 -11.15 -21.69
C ALA A 347 -12.77 -11.19 -20.37
N GLY A 348 -13.19 -10.02 -19.89
CA GLY A 348 -14.10 -9.88 -18.77
C GLY A 348 -15.50 -10.41 -19.08
N LEU A 349 -16.25 -10.70 -18.01
CA LEU A 349 -17.61 -11.25 -18.10
C LEU A 349 -18.53 -10.39 -18.98
N PHE A 350 -18.46 -9.06 -18.87
CA PHE A 350 -19.31 -8.14 -19.62
C PHE A 350 -18.93 -8.00 -21.10
N HIS A 351 -17.77 -8.57 -21.49
CA HIS A 351 -17.30 -8.65 -22.87
C HIS A 351 -17.41 -10.06 -23.45
N GLY A 352 -18.16 -10.96 -22.79
CA GLY A 352 -18.41 -12.32 -23.28
C GLY A 352 -17.30 -13.32 -22.98
N GLY A 353 -16.33 -12.99 -22.12
CA GLY A 353 -15.23 -13.90 -21.75
C GLY A 353 -15.61 -15.02 -20.77
N GLY A 354 -16.87 -15.09 -20.35
CA GLY A 354 -17.39 -16.09 -19.42
C GLY A 354 -16.92 -15.88 -17.97
N TRP A 355 -17.09 -16.91 -17.15
CA TRP A 355 -16.83 -16.85 -15.71
C TRP A 355 -15.38 -17.15 -15.31
N HIS A 356 -14.53 -17.57 -16.26
CA HIS A 356 -13.19 -18.05 -15.96
C HIS A 356 -12.32 -16.96 -15.31
N LEU A 357 -12.17 -15.80 -15.96
CA LEU A 357 -11.35 -14.71 -15.43
C LEU A 357 -11.90 -14.21 -14.09
N LEU A 358 -13.21 -13.97 -13.99
CA LEU A 358 -13.81 -13.54 -12.72
C LEU A 358 -13.60 -14.56 -11.59
N GLY A 359 -13.71 -15.86 -11.89
CA GLY A 359 -13.43 -16.93 -10.93
C GLY A 359 -11.97 -16.93 -10.47
N ALA A 360 -11.02 -16.77 -11.40
CA ALA A 360 -9.60 -16.67 -11.07
C ALA A 360 -9.28 -15.42 -10.22
N GLN A 361 -9.83 -14.25 -10.58
CA GLN A 361 -9.71 -13.02 -9.78
C GLN A 361 -10.29 -13.19 -8.37
N ALA A 362 -11.48 -13.78 -8.25
CA ALA A 362 -12.15 -13.97 -6.96
C ALA A 362 -11.40 -14.96 -6.05
N LEU A 363 -10.92 -16.08 -6.61
CA LEU A 363 -10.12 -17.05 -5.88
C LEU A 363 -8.79 -16.42 -5.43
N GLY A 364 -8.09 -15.75 -6.35
CA GLY A 364 -6.84 -15.06 -6.05
C GLY A 364 -7.00 -14.01 -4.96
N LEU A 365 -8.02 -13.16 -5.08
CA LEU A 365 -8.37 -12.17 -4.06
C LEU A 365 -8.62 -12.82 -2.68
N ALA A 366 -9.43 -13.87 -2.63
CA ALA A 366 -9.74 -14.56 -1.38
C ALA A 366 -8.47 -15.13 -0.74
N VAL A 367 -7.59 -15.74 -1.55
CA VAL A 367 -6.34 -16.32 -1.04
C VAL A 367 -5.38 -15.24 -0.53
N VAL A 368 -5.17 -14.15 -1.25
CA VAL A 368 -4.27 -13.08 -0.77
C VAL A 368 -4.84 -12.34 0.44
N ALA A 369 -6.16 -12.16 0.51
CA ALA A 369 -6.81 -11.54 1.66
C ALA A 369 -6.64 -12.40 2.93
N VAL A 370 -6.89 -13.72 2.82
CA VAL A 370 -6.68 -14.66 3.92
C VAL A 370 -5.20 -14.75 4.29
N TRP A 371 -4.31 -14.83 3.30
CA TRP A 371 -2.87 -14.90 3.51
C TRP A 371 -2.35 -13.67 4.27
N GLY A 372 -2.66 -12.46 3.79
CA GLY A 372 -2.28 -11.20 4.43
C GLY A 372 -2.85 -11.10 5.84
N PHE A 373 -4.14 -11.39 6.03
CA PHE A 373 -4.76 -11.30 7.34
C PHE A 373 -4.15 -12.31 8.33
N VAL A 374 -4.11 -13.60 7.97
CA VAL A 374 -3.72 -14.68 8.88
C VAL A 374 -2.24 -14.59 9.21
N LEU A 375 -1.37 -14.39 8.23
CA LEU A 375 0.07 -14.32 8.51
C LEU A 375 0.47 -13.05 9.26
N THR A 376 -0.19 -11.92 9.01
CA THR A 376 0.03 -10.73 9.85
C THR A 376 -0.38 -11.00 11.29
N TRP A 377 -1.55 -11.60 11.52
CA TRP A 377 -2.00 -11.97 12.85
C TRP A 377 -1.01 -12.91 13.56
N LEU A 378 -0.56 -13.97 12.88
CA LEU A 378 0.40 -14.93 13.41
C LEU A 378 1.77 -14.28 13.68
N ALA A 379 2.26 -13.44 12.76
CA ALA A 379 3.53 -12.72 12.94
C ALA A 379 3.48 -11.82 14.17
N LEU A 380 2.42 -11.02 14.34
CA LEU A 380 2.24 -10.18 15.52
C LEU A 380 2.10 -11.03 16.80
N ARG A 381 1.41 -12.18 16.75
CA ARG A 381 1.33 -13.11 17.88
C ARG A 381 2.70 -13.65 18.29
N LEU A 382 3.54 -14.02 17.33
CA LEU A 382 4.88 -14.53 17.56
C LEU A 382 5.80 -13.43 18.12
N ILE A 383 5.73 -12.21 17.57
CA ILE A 383 6.45 -11.05 18.10
C ILE A 383 6.01 -10.76 19.54
N GLN A 384 4.70 -10.84 19.82
CA GLN A 384 4.14 -10.62 21.16
C GLN A 384 4.70 -11.60 22.21
N ALA A 385 5.10 -12.81 21.80
CA ALA A 385 5.71 -13.76 22.71
C ALA A 385 7.09 -13.32 23.22
N TRP A 386 7.77 -12.40 22.51
CA TRP A 386 9.12 -11.93 22.85
C TRP A 386 9.14 -10.49 23.35
N ARG A 387 8.27 -9.63 22.82
CA ARG A 387 8.19 -8.19 23.14
C ARG A 387 6.75 -7.69 23.05
N PRO A 388 6.36 -6.66 23.82
CA PRO A 388 5.06 -6.02 23.63
C PRO A 388 4.91 -5.48 22.20
N VAL A 389 3.79 -5.82 21.55
CA VAL A 389 3.43 -5.30 20.22
C VAL A 389 2.73 -3.95 20.33
N ARG A 390 1.94 -3.76 21.38
CA ARG A 390 1.31 -2.48 21.72
C ARG A 390 2.13 -1.78 22.80
N VAL A 391 2.22 -0.46 22.73
CA VAL A 391 2.80 0.36 23.80
C VAL A 391 1.94 0.33 25.07
N SER A 392 2.52 0.75 26.20
CA SER A 392 1.76 0.95 27.44
C SER A 392 0.75 2.09 27.33
N GLU A 393 -0.25 2.11 28.23
CA GLU A 393 -1.24 3.18 28.25
C GLU A 393 -0.63 4.56 28.50
N ASP A 394 0.40 4.64 29.34
CA ASP A 394 1.07 5.90 29.67
C ASP A 394 1.83 6.45 28.46
N GLU A 395 2.58 5.59 27.74
CA GLU A 395 3.26 5.96 26.50
C GLU A 395 2.26 6.44 25.44
N GLU A 396 1.12 5.75 25.29
CA GLU A 396 0.07 6.16 24.36
C GLU A 396 -0.57 7.50 24.76
N ARG A 397 -0.77 7.76 26.06
CA ARG A 397 -1.29 9.04 26.57
C ARG A 397 -0.31 10.19 26.35
N ILE A 398 0.98 9.98 26.61
CA ILE A 398 2.06 10.96 26.38
C ILE A 398 2.21 11.25 24.88
N GLY A 399 2.15 10.21 24.04
CA GLY A 399 2.45 10.28 22.61
C GLY A 399 3.79 9.61 22.29
N LEU A 400 3.82 8.91 21.16
CA LEU A 400 4.94 8.07 20.74
C LEU A 400 6.17 8.89 20.34
N ASP A 401 5.99 10.14 19.95
CA ASP A 401 7.09 11.05 19.62
C ASP A 401 8.03 11.23 20.82
N VAL A 402 7.47 11.58 21.98
CA VAL A 402 8.26 11.77 23.20
C VAL A 402 8.59 10.44 23.86
N SER A 403 7.62 9.51 23.97
CA SER A 403 7.84 8.28 24.73
C SER A 403 8.81 7.29 24.07
N LEU A 404 8.80 7.18 22.73
CA LEU A 404 9.67 6.25 22.00
C LEU A 404 10.87 6.93 21.34
N HIS A 405 10.74 8.20 20.94
CA HIS A 405 11.79 8.92 20.20
C HIS A 405 12.42 10.07 20.99
N GLY A 406 11.89 10.41 22.16
CA GLY A 406 12.47 11.43 23.05
C GLY A 406 12.35 12.86 22.56
N VAL A 407 11.62 13.11 21.46
CA VAL A 407 11.56 14.43 20.82
C VAL A 407 10.16 14.71 20.25
N PRO A 408 9.55 15.87 20.54
CA PRO A 408 8.29 16.26 19.91
C PRO A 408 8.51 16.68 18.46
N ALA A 409 7.51 16.48 17.59
CA ALA A 409 7.59 16.89 16.19
C ALA A 409 7.67 18.41 16.00
N TYR A 410 7.11 19.19 16.92
CA TYR A 410 7.00 20.64 16.81
C TYR A 410 7.64 21.29 18.04
N SER A 411 8.62 22.17 17.80
CA SER A 411 9.15 23.02 18.85
C SER A 411 8.09 24.02 19.30
N LYS A 412 7.97 24.20 20.62
CA LYS A 412 7.17 25.28 21.23
C LYS A 412 8.03 26.47 21.66
N ASP A 413 9.35 26.34 21.56
CA ASP A 413 10.27 27.37 21.96
C ASP A 413 10.24 28.51 20.93
N LYS A 414 10.09 29.72 21.46
CA LYS A 414 10.11 30.96 20.66
C LYS A 414 11.48 31.63 20.67
N ASP A 415 12.40 31.10 21.47
CA ASP A 415 13.75 31.63 21.71
C ASP A 415 14.82 30.60 21.34
N PHE A 416 16.09 31.03 21.34
CA PHE A 416 17.23 30.16 21.10
C PHE A 416 17.41 29.18 22.26
N ILE A 417 17.80 27.95 21.93
CA ILE A 417 18.20 26.95 22.92
C ILE A 417 19.54 27.40 23.51
N ASP A 418 19.57 27.66 24.82
CA ASP A 418 20.80 27.97 25.54
C ASP A 418 21.70 26.72 25.62
N VAL A 419 22.78 26.74 24.85
CA VAL A 419 23.73 25.62 24.74
C VAL A 419 24.47 25.39 26.06
N ASP A 420 24.65 26.44 26.88
CA ASP A 420 25.32 26.34 28.17
C ASP A 420 24.41 25.73 29.23
N GLU A 421 23.08 25.90 29.13
CA GLU A 421 22.13 25.15 29.96
C GLU A 421 22.09 23.66 29.61
N LEU A 422 22.11 23.31 28.32
CA LEU A 422 22.14 21.90 27.89
C LEU A 422 23.39 21.14 28.33
N ARG A 423 24.50 21.84 28.57
CA ARG A 423 25.78 21.27 28.99
C ARG A 423 25.90 21.13 30.51
N LYS A 424 24.98 21.68 31.29
CA LYS A 424 25.01 21.51 32.75
C LYS A 424 24.71 20.04 33.07
N PRO A 425 25.54 19.37 33.89
CA PRO A 425 25.22 18.03 34.38
C PRO A 425 23.87 18.08 35.11
N SER A 426 23.00 17.10 34.85
CA SER A 426 21.78 16.94 35.64
C SER A 426 22.18 16.72 37.10
N THR A 427 21.84 17.69 37.96
CA THR A 427 22.03 17.64 39.41
C THR A 427 21.08 16.65 40.08
#